data_AF-A0A550CYK7-F1
#
_entry.id   AF-A0A550CYK7-F1
#
_cell.length_a   1.000
_cell.length_b   1.000
_cell.length_c   1.000
_cell.angle_alpha   90.00
_cell.angle_beta   90.00
_cell.angle_gamma   90.00
#
_symmetry.space_group_name_H-M   'P 1'
#
loop_
_entity.id
_entity.type
_entity.pdbx_description
1 polymer ?
#
loop_
_entity_poly.entity_id
_entity_poly.type
_entity_poly.pdbx_seq_one_letter_code
_entity_poly.pdbx_strand_id
1 'polypeptide(L)'
;MLARTPSPPTLPAPTATHTSAGEIVPFPYVPTEILRDIVDFAAASSPRSAANLTLTASHVRAWVLPMMYHSVVLSTSPSVSKFLAALTSAHLAPSSRLHLRRPLQDLVRNLAILALGPIDSIACIIERCRYVQNRACGFSLSGYKQRTAPLGSDADADAAARSRLAACEQHFLGLACRDGFHPALIAPSTTHLQLQLVPQSAHLLTGLSTHVPALTHLAVSLSASTPPSTLPQLLPELARVLREHETLQVLMVQVAGFGHVKLTDALEEWQAGPAQDDRVVVCAAPISLVRQWGETSAFKIGGLWRRAEGVVRERQEKRRREADEREKRVRPTVRFTAIARPELGRRKASSSRVRRLRSRSRSRTGERVSAQVQVLPL
;
A
#
# COMPACT_ATOMS: atom_id res chain seq x y z
N MET A 1 -18.59 -48.95 5.50
CA MET A 1 -19.19 -47.61 5.27
C MET A 1 -18.57 -47.04 4.00
N LEU A 2 -19.31 -47.03 2.89
CA LEU A 2 -18.82 -46.53 1.60
C LEU A 2 -19.04 -45.01 1.53
N ALA A 3 -17.95 -44.26 1.35
CA ALA A 3 -17.97 -42.80 1.21
C ALA A 3 -18.67 -42.42 -0.10
N ARG A 4 -19.81 -41.72 -0.01
CA ARG A 4 -20.49 -41.13 -1.16
C ARG A 4 -19.66 -39.96 -1.69
N THR A 5 -19.18 -40.09 -2.92
CA THR A 5 -18.63 -38.98 -3.71
C THR A 5 -19.68 -37.88 -3.89
N PRO A 6 -19.37 -36.60 -3.64
CA PRO A 6 -20.32 -35.51 -3.84
C PRO A 6 -20.60 -35.32 -5.34
N SER A 7 -21.88 -35.31 -5.69
CA SER A 7 -22.37 -35.03 -7.05
C SER A 7 -21.95 -33.62 -7.50
N PRO A 8 -21.62 -33.43 -8.78
CA PRO A 8 -21.30 -32.10 -9.31
C PRO A 8 -22.52 -31.16 -9.17
N PRO A 9 -22.30 -29.87 -8.86
CA PRO A 9 -23.39 -28.92 -8.69
C PRO A 9 -24.13 -28.71 -10.02
N THR A 10 -25.41 -29.07 -10.04
CA THR A 10 -26.32 -28.82 -11.15
C THR A 10 -26.42 -27.31 -11.40
N LEU A 11 -26.09 -26.87 -12.61
CA LEU A 11 -26.14 -25.45 -12.99
C LEU A 11 -27.58 -24.91 -12.90
N PRO A 12 -27.78 -23.66 -12.44
CA PRO A 12 -29.11 -23.06 -12.40
C PRO A 12 -29.65 -22.80 -13.81
N ALA A 13 -30.93 -23.10 -14.02
CA ALA A 13 -31.65 -22.83 -15.27
C ALA A 13 -31.74 -21.32 -15.56
N PRO A 14 -31.69 -20.89 -16.83
CA PRO A 14 -31.66 -19.47 -17.21
C PRO A 14 -32.95 -18.75 -16.84
N THR A 15 -32.81 -17.61 -16.14
CA THR A 15 -33.92 -16.70 -15.81
C THR A 15 -34.32 -15.83 -16.99
N ALA A 16 -35.62 -15.66 -17.12
CA ALA A 16 -36.33 -15.09 -18.23
C ALA A 16 -36.51 -13.56 -18.15
N THR A 17 -36.25 -12.81 -19.23
CA THR A 17 -36.64 -11.39 -19.35
C THR A 17 -37.70 -11.20 -20.43
N HIS A 18 -38.79 -10.51 -20.09
CA HIS A 18 -39.94 -10.27 -20.97
C HIS A 18 -39.68 -9.13 -21.95
N THR A 19 -39.76 -9.41 -23.26
CA THR A 19 -39.94 -8.40 -24.31
C THR A 19 -41.41 -8.02 -24.44
N SER A 20 -41.74 -6.92 -25.13
CA SER A 20 -43.12 -6.45 -25.36
C SER A 20 -44.01 -7.42 -26.16
N ALA A 21 -43.46 -8.55 -26.62
CA ALA A 21 -44.18 -9.70 -27.18
C ALA A 21 -44.32 -10.88 -26.18
N GLY A 22 -43.93 -10.70 -24.92
CA GLY A 22 -43.91 -11.76 -23.90
C GLY A 22 -42.83 -12.81 -24.10
N GLU A 23 -42.04 -12.74 -25.18
CA GLU A 23 -41.03 -13.74 -25.49
C GLU A 23 -39.81 -13.57 -24.58
N ILE A 24 -39.57 -14.64 -23.83
CA ILE A 24 -38.46 -14.77 -22.90
C ILE A 24 -37.24 -15.18 -23.71
N VAL A 25 -36.32 -14.23 -23.94
CA VAL A 25 -35.03 -14.55 -24.54
C VAL A 25 -34.08 -14.97 -23.39
N PRO A 26 -33.57 -16.21 -23.35
CA PRO A 26 -32.62 -16.61 -22.34
C PRO A 26 -31.33 -15.81 -22.48
N PHE A 27 -30.73 -15.45 -21.35
CA PHE A 27 -29.42 -14.81 -21.35
C PHE A 27 -28.42 -15.72 -22.07
N PRO A 28 -27.59 -15.19 -23.00
CA PRO A 28 -26.62 -16.01 -23.72
C PRO A 28 -25.68 -16.70 -22.73
N TYR A 29 -25.20 -17.89 -23.09
CA TYR A 29 -24.24 -18.61 -22.27
C TYR A 29 -22.94 -17.81 -22.17
N VAL A 30 -22.64 -17.31 -20.97
CA VAL A 30 -21.38 -16.64 -20.66
C VAL A 30 -20.58 -17.51 -19.68
N PRO A 31 -19.30 -17.83 -19.98
CA PRO A 31 -18.44 -18.56 -19.05
C PRO A 31 -18.39 -17.89 -17.67
N THR A 32 -18.30 -18.71 -16.61
CA THR A 32 -18.37 -18.22 -15.22
C THR A 32 -17.22 -17.28 -14.88
N GLU A 33 -16.06 -17.47 -15.51
CA GLU A 33 -14.86 -16.64 -15.36
C GLU A 33 -15.12 -15.23 -15.87
N ILE A 34 -15.76 -15.09 -17.04
CA ILE A 34 -16.09 -13.80 -17.63
C ILE A 34 -17.16 -13.08 -16.80
N LEU A 35 -18.17 -13.81 -16.33
CA LEU A 35 -19.17 -13.25 -15.41
C LEU A 35 -18.54 -12.77 -14.11
N ARG A 36 -17.58 -13.53 -13.56
CA ARG A 36 -16.85 -13.16 -12.36
C ARG A 36 -16.00 -11.91 -12.59
N ASP A 37 -15.27 -11.81 -13.69
CA ASP A 37 -14.46 -10.63 -14.00
C ASP A 37 -15.34 -9.37 -14.15
N ILE A 38 -16.50 -9.49 -14.79
CA ILE A 38 -17.49 -8.40 -14.91
C ILE A 38 -18.01 -8.00 -13.54
N VAL A 39 -18.40 -8.97 -12.71
CA VAL A 39 -18.91 -8.73 -11.35
C VAL A 39 -17.84 -8.11 -10.46
N ASP A 40 -16.61 -8.61 -10.49
CA ASP A 40 -15.49 -8.12 -9.71
C ASP A 40 -15.16 -6.68 -10.15
N PHE A 41 -15.12 -6.39 -11.45
CA PHE A 41 -14.95 -5.03 -11.96
C PHE A 41 -16.07 -4.09 -11.52
N ALA A 42 -17.33 -4.51 -11.65
CA ALA A 42 -18.49 -3.71 -11.26
C ALA A 42 -18.54 -3.46 -9.74
N ALA A 43 -18.19 -4.45 -8.93
CA ALA A 43 -18.10 -4.34 -7.48
C ALA A 43 -16.94 -3.42 -7.05
N ALA A 44 -15.77 -3.54 -7.69
CA ALA A 44 -14.62 -2.68 -7.41
C ALA A 44 -14.84 -1.22 -7.81
N SER A 45 -15.68 -0.97 -8.82
CA SER A 45 -15.95 0.38 -9.34
C SER A 45 -16.77 1.25 -8.39
N SER A 46 -17.67 0.66 -7.58
CA SER A 46 -18.49 1.41 -6.64
C SER A 46 -19.00 0.54 -5.48
N PRO A 47 -18.89 1.01 -4.21
CA PRO A 47 -19.47 0.32 -3.06
C PRO A 47 -20.98 0.09 -3.18
N ARG A 48 -21.70 1.01 -3.84
CA ARG A 48 -23.15 0.89 -4.08
C ARG A 48 -23.45 -0.23 -5.07
N SER A 49 -22.66 -0.33 -6.14
CA SER A 49 -22.78 -1.43 -7.11
C SER A 49 -22.48 -2.77 -6.46
N ALA A 50 -21.42 -2.86 -5.65
CA ALA A 50 -21.11 -4.05 -4.88
C ALA A 50 -22.29 -4.46 -3.98
N ALA A 51 -22.85 -3.53 -3.22
CA ALA A 51 -24.01 -3.81 -2.36
C ALA A 51 -25.20 -4.35 -3.17
N ASN A 52 -25.54 -3.72 -4.29
CA ASN A 52 -26.64 -4.18 -5.16
C ASN A 52 -26.39 -5.59 -5.72
N LEU A 53 -25.14 -5.87 -6.14
CA LEU A 53 -24.75 -7.19 -6.66
C LEU A 53 -24.90 -8.30 -5.61
N THR A 54 -24.78 -8.00 -4.30
CA THR A 54 -25.04 -9.00 -3.26
C THR A 54 -26.51 -9.42 -3.16
N LEU A 55 -27.43 -8.67 -3.75
CA LEU A 55 -28.87 -8.94 -3.72
C LEU A 55 -29.37 -9.72 -4.94
N THR A 56 -28.58 -9.79 -6.03
CA THR A 56 -29.03 -10.38 -7.30
C THR A 56 -29.08 -11.91 -7.25
N ALA A 57 -28.01 -12.55 -6.76
CA ALA A 57 -27.92 -14.00 -6.66
C ALA A 57 -26.96 -14.45 -5.54
N SER A 58 -27.16 -15.67 -5.03
CA SER A 58 -26.31 -16.23 -3.97
C SER A 58 -24.85 -16.44 -4.38
N HIS A 59 -24.59 -16.82 -5.63
CA HIS A 59 -23.24 -17.02 -6.15
C HIS A 59 -22.51 -15.68 -6.38
N VAL A 60 -23.19 -14.68 -6.98
CA VAL A 60 -22.67 -13.31 -7.13
C VAL A 60 -22.33 -12.74 -5.76
N ARG A 61 -23.22 -12.90 -4.79
CA ARG A 61 -22.98 -12.50 -3.40
C ARG A 61 -21.72 -13.17 -2.81
N ALA A 62 -21.49 -14.45 -3.07
CA ALA A 62 -20.30 -15.14 -2.60
C ALA A 62 -18.99 -14.61 -3.22
N TRP A 63 -19.05 -14.06 -4.44
CA TRP A 63 -17.92 -13.39 -5.10
C TRP A 63 -17.70 -11.97 -4.55
N VAL A 64 -18.78 -11.23 -4.33
CA VAL A 64 -18.73 -9.79 -3.99
C VAL A 64 -18.52 -9.52 -2.50
N LEU A 65 -19.05 -10.35 -1.59
CA LEU A 65 -18.93 -10.08 -0.15
C LEU A 65 -17.47 -10.00 0.34
N PRO A 66 -16.54 -10.89 -0.07
CA PRO A 66 -15.12 -10.73 0.25
C PRO A 66 -14.55 -9.37 -0.17
N MET A 67 -15.00 -8.82 -1.31
CA MET A 67 -14.56 -7.51 -1.79
C MET A 67 -15.11 -6.36 -0.93
N MET A 68 -16.37 -6.45 -0.52
CA MET A 68 -17.02 -5.43 0.32
C MET A 68 -16.42 -5.33 1.71
N TYR A 69 -16.02 -6.46 2.31
CA TYR A 69 -15.42 -6.50 3.64
C TYR A 69 -13.89 -6.44 3.64
N HIS A 70 -13.26 -6.42 2.47
CA HIS A 70 -11.81 -6.38 2.36
C HIS A 70 -11.22 -5.14 3.04
N SER A 71 -11.86 -3.99 2.85
CA SER A 71 -11.48 -2.71 3.45
C SER A 71 -12.63 -2.14 4.27
N VAL A 72 -12.39 -1.96 5.57
CA VAL A 72 -13.39 -1.45 6.52
C VAL A 72 -12.88 -0.14 7.13
N VAL A 73 -13.69 0.92 7.01
CA VAL A 73 -13.41 2.24 7.61
C VAL A 73 -14.49 2.56 8.63
N LEU A 74 -14.08 2.71 9.89
CA LEU A 74 -14.93 3.02 11.04
C LEU A 74 -14.59 4.43 11.53
N SER A 75 -15.25 5.43 10.95
CA SER A 75 -14.99 6.85 11.25
C SER A 75 -15.81 7.41 12.40
N THR A 76 -16.89 6.73 12.80
CA THR A 76 -17.80 7.20 13.85
C THR A 76 -18.08 6.11 14.89
N SER A 77 -18.36 6.49 16.13
CA SER A 77 -18.73 5.52 17.19
C SER A 77 -19.92 4.62 16.79
N PRO A 78 -21.01 5.13 16.18
CA PRO A 78 -22.07 4.27 15.67
C PRO A 78 -21.61 3.24 14.62
N SER A 79 -20.64 3.58 13.76
CA SER A 79 -20.08 2.62 12.79
C SER A 79 -19.29 1.50 13.47
N VAL A 80 -18.56 1.82 14.55
CA VAL A 80 -17.87 0.83 15.39
C VAL A 80 -18.86 -0.14 16.00
N SER A 81 -19.93 0.35 16.64
CA SER A 81 -20.94 -0.50 17.27
C SER A 81 -21.68 -1.38 16.26
N LYS A 82 -22.06 -0.83 15.09
CA LYS A 82 -22.71 -1.59 14.00
C LYS A 82 -21.79 -2.67 13.44
N PHE A 83 -20.51 -2.35 13.25
CA PHE A 83 -19.55 -3.32 12.74
C PHE A 83 -19.28 -4.42 13.76
N LEU A 84 -19.13 -4.09 15.03
CA LEU A 84 -19.02 -5.08 16.10
C LEU A 84 -20.26 -5.98 16.16
N ALA A 85 -21.47 -5.40 16.08
CA ALA A 85 -22.70 -6.17 16.01
C ALA A 85 -22.73 -7.11 14.79
N ALA A 86 -22.20 -6.69 13.64
CA ALA A 86 -22.06 -7.55 12.46
C ALA A 86 -21.02 -8.67 12.64
N LEU A 87 -19.95 -8.43 13.40
CA LEU A 87 -18.95 -9.44 13.75
C LEU A 87 -19.47 -10.45 14.80
N THR A 88 -20.38 -10.04 15.67
CA THR A 88 -20.96 -10.90 16.71
C THR A 88 -22.23 -11.59 16.25
N SER A 89 -22.96 -11.05 15.26
CA SER A 89 -24.18 -11.62 14.71
C SER A 89 -23.98 -12.88 13.85
N ALA A 90 -22.93 -13.66 14.13
CA ALA A 90 -22.63 -14.98 13.56
C ALA A 90 -23.75 -16.03 13.77
N HIS A 91 -24.93 -15.62 14.25
CA HIS A 91 -26.15 -16.40 14.39
C HIS A 91 -27.04 -16.41 13.13
N LEU A 92 -26.48 -16.27 11.93
CA LEU A 92 -27.21 -16.74 10.75
C LEU A 92 -27.17 -18.26 10.76
N ALA A 93 -28.33 -18.87 11.01
CA ALA A 93 -28.49 -20.33 11.03
C ALA A 93 -27.73 -20.97 9.85
N PRO A 94 -27.05 -22.11 10.03
CA PRO A 94 -26.29 -22.78 8.96
C PRO A 94 -27.11 -23.06 7.69
N SER A 95 -28.44 -23.08 7.81
CA SER A 95 -29.39 -23.25 6.72
C SER A 95 -29.68 -21.98 5.92
N SER A 96 -29.23 -20.81 6.35
CA SER A 96 -29.49 -19.55 5.66
C SER A 96 -28.68 -19.48 4.36
N ARG A 97 -29.37 -19.23 3.24
CA ARG A 97 -28.73 -18.94 1.94
C ARG A 97 -27.90 -17.65 1.95
N LEU A 98 -27.97 -16.89 3.03
CA LEU A 98 -27.18 -15.67 3.29
C LEU A 98 -25.91 -15.96 4.11
N HIS A 99 -25.69 -17.21 4.51
CA HIS A 99 -24.51 -17.57 5.31
C HIS A 99 -23.24 -17.35 4.50
N LEU A 100 -22.33 -16.54 5.07
CA LEU A 100 -20.99 -16.36 4.53
C LEU A 100 -20.21 -17.67 4.67
N ARG A 101 -19.53 -18.11 3.60
CA ARG A 101 -18.66 -19.30 3.66
C ARG A 101 -17.49 -19.15 4.64
N ARG A 102 -17.14 -17.92 5.00
CA ARG A 102 -16.06 -17.58 5.93
C ARG A 102 -16.55 -16.55 6.93
N PRO A 103 -16.11 -16.60 8.19
CA PRO A 103 -16.40 -15.57 9.17
C PRO A 103 -16.03 -14.17 8.63
N LEU A 104 -16.85 -13.17 8.92
CA LEU A 104 -16.67 -11.80 8.40
C LEU A 104 -15.29 -11.26 8.78
N GLN A 105 -14.82 -11.54 10.00
CA GLN A 105 -13.51 -11.10 10.49
C GLN A 105 -12.33 -11.61 9.66
N ASP A 106 -12.46 -12.75 8.98
CA ASP A 106 -11.38 -13.34 8.16
C ASP A 106 -11.29 -12.72 6.77
N LEU A 107 -12.32 -11.98 6.38
CA LEU A 107 -12.39 -11.25 5.11
C LEU A 107 -11.70 -9.88 5.21
N VAL A 108 -11.58 -9.32 6.42
CA VAL A 108 -11.00 -7.99 6.65
C VAL A 108 -9.49 -8.02 6.48
N ARG A 109 -8.98 -7.27 5.50
CA ARG A 109 -7.54 -7.10 5.24
C ARG A 109 -7.05 -5.70 5.53
N ASN A 110 -7.89 -4.70 5.30
CA ASN A 110 -7.60 -3.31 5.60
C ASN A 110 -8.61 -2.80 6.61
N LEU A 111 -8.14 -2.35 7.78
CA LEU A 111 -8.99 -1.90 8.86
C LEU A 111 -8.55 -0.51 9.33
N ALA A 112 -9.38 0.50 9.09
CA ALA A 112 -9.21 1.84 9.65
C ALA A 112 -10.24 2.08 10.74
N ILE A 113 -9.77 2.30 11.97
CA ILE A 113 -10.62 2.73 13.09
C ILE A 113 -10.21 4.14 13.46
N LEU A 114 -11.03 5.10 13.05
CA LEU A 114 -10.78 6.53 13.20
C LEU A 114 -11.76 7.19 14.18
N ALA A 115 -12.78 6.43 14.60
CA ALA A 115 -13.70 6.81 15.64
C ALA A 115 -12.99 6.92 17.01
N LEU A 116 -13.44 7.86 17.84
CA LEU A 116 -12.86 8.11 19.16
C LEU A 116 -13.29 7.11 20.25
N GLY A 117 -14.34 6.31 20.03
CA GLY A 117 -14.84 5.41 21.07
C GLY A 117 -15.73 4.28 20.53
N PRO A 118 -16.37 3.51 21.42
CA PRO A 118 -15.88 3.16 22.77
C PRO A 118 -14.70 2.18 22.67
N ILE A 119 -13.69 2.38 23.51
CA ILE A 119 -12.41 1.66 23.39
C ILE A 119 -12.57 0.13 23.52
N ASP A 120 -13.57 -0.32 24.29
CA ASP A 120 -13.90 -1.74 24.46
C ASP A 120 -14.37 -2.38 23.15
N SER A 121 -15.22 -1.67 22.40
CA SER A 121 -15.69 -2.16 21.10
C SER A 121 -14.56 -2.16 20.08
N ILE A 122 -13.70 -1.13 20.11
CA ILE A 122 -12.50 -1.07 19.29
C ILE A 122 -11.59 -2.26 19.59
N ALA A 123 -11.33 -2.55 20.86
CA ALA A 123 -10.51 -3.69 21.27
C ALA A 123 -11.08 -5.03 20.82
N CYS A 124 -12.39 -5.24 20.96
CA CYS A 124 -13.06 -6.45 20.50
C CYS A 124 -12.97 -6.61 18.97
N ILE A 125 -13.13 -5.53 18.21
CA ILE A 125 -12.95 -5.56 16.74
C ILE A 125 -11.52 -5.93 16.38
N ILE A 126 -10.52 -5.30 17.02
CA ILE A 126 -9.11 -5.56 16.77
C ILE A 126 -8.75 -7.02 17.06
N GLU A 127 -9.25 -7.58 18.17
CA GLU A 127 -9.00 -8.96 18.57
C GLU A 127 -9.64 -10.00 17.63
N ARG A 128 -10.81 -9.68 17.07
CA ARG A 128 -11.52 -10.54 16.12
C ARG A 128 -10.89 -10.49 14.73
N CYS A 129 -10.48 -9.32 14.26
CA CYS A 129 -9.89 -9.11 12.93
C CYS A 129 -8.37 -9.34 12.95
N ARG A 130 -7.94 -10.61 13.10
CA ARG A 130 -6.52 -10.99 13.26
C ARG A 130 -5.70 -10.96 11.98
N TYR A 131 -6.34 -11.08 10.81
CA TYR A 131 -5.67 -11.21 9.52
C TYR A 131 -5.53 -9.89 8.75
N VAL A 132 -5.62 -8.77 9.48
CA VAL A 132 -5.47 -7.42 8.94
C VAL A 132 -4.02 -7.20 8.52
N GLN A 133 -3.82 -6.81 7.26
CA GLN A 133 -2.53 -6.49 6.67
C GLN A 133 -2.22 -5.00 6.76
N ASN A 134 -3.24 -4.15 6.60
CA ASN A 134 -3.12 -2.70 6.73
C ASN A 134 -4.07 -2.20 7.84
N ARG A 135 -3.51 -1.52 8.84
CA ARG A 135 -4.26 -0.98 9.97
C ARG A 135 -4.06 0.52 10.11
N ALA A 136 -5.14 1.29 10.14
CA ALA A 136 -5.11 2.68 10.54
C ALA A 136 -5.79 2.88 11.90
N CYS A 137 -5.11 3.57 12.82
CA CYS A 137 -5.59 3.91 14.14
C CYS A 137 -5.71 5.43 14.25
N GLY A 138 -6.93 5.92 14.51
CA GLY A 138 -7.24 7.31 14.84
C GLY A 138 -7.71 7.53 16.28
N PHE A 139 -7.70 6.48 17.10
CA PHE A 139 -8.05 6.50 18.52
C PHE A 139 -6.80 6.54 19.41
N SER A 140 -6.97 6.85 20.70
CA SER A 140 -5.87 6.92 21.66
C SER A 140 -5.23 5.53 21.90
N LEU A 141 -3.95 5.38 21.54
CA LEU A 141 -3.20 4.13 21.73
C LEU A 141 -2.89 3.87 23.21
N SER A 142 -2.70 4.93 24.01
CA SER A 142 -2.52 4.81 25.46
C SER A 142 -3.78 4.28 26.13
N GLY A 143 -4.97 4.80 25.78
CA GLY A 143 -6.25 4.28 26.26
C GLY A 143 -6.48 2.83 25.83
N TYR A 144 -6.08 2.46 24.61
CA TYR A 144 -6.12 1.07 24.14
C TYR A 144 -5.18 0.16 24.94
N LYS A 145 -3.93 0.58 25.18
CA LYS A 145 -2.96 -0.16 26.00
C LYS A 145 -3.54 -0.41 27.40
N GLN A 146 -3.99 0.64 28.08
CA GLN A 146 -4.55 0.56 29.43
C GLN A 146 -5.72 -0.43 29.50
N ARG A 147 -6.58 -0.48 28.47
CA ARG A 147 -7.71 -1.39 28.45
C ARG A 147 -7.35 -2.84 28.16
N THR A 148 -6.32 -3.06 27.35
CA THR A 148 -5.92 -4.39 26.88
C THR A 148 -4.88 -5.06 27.78
N ALA A 149 -4.19 -4.27 28.60
CA ALA A 149 -3.28 -4.71 29.62
C ALA A 149 -4.03 -5.52 30.70
N PRO A 150 -3.69 -6.80 30.92
CA PRO A 150 -3.98 -7.41 32.22
C PRO A 150 -3.23 -6.63 33.32
N LEU A 151 -3.59 -6.82 34.59
CA LEU A 151 -2.96 -6.21 35.79
C LEU A 151 -1.46 -6.55 35.99
N GLY A 152 -0.72 -6.86 34.93
CA GLY A 152 0.70 -7.20 34.91
C GLY A 152 1.61 -6.01 34.64
N SER A 153 2.87 -6.30 34.30
CA SER A 153 3.89 -5.26 34.04
C SER A 153 3.58 -4.46 32.77
N ASP A 154 4.09 -3.24 32.69
CA ASP A 154 3.95 -2.38 31.50
C ASP A 154 4.50 -3.03 30.22
N ALA A 155 5.54 -3.86 30.35
CA ALA A 155 6.14 -4.58 29.24
C ALA A 155 5.21 -5.68 28.69
N ASP A 156 4.50 -6.40 29.57
CA ASP A 156 3.52 -7.40 29.17
C ASP A 156 2.31 -6.76 28.49
N ALA A 157 1.88 -5.60 29.01
CA ALA A 157 0.85 -4.78 28.40
C ALA A 157 1.22 -4.34 26.98
N ASP A 158 2.46 -3.87 26.79
CA ASP A 158 2.96 -3.49 25.48
C ASP A 158 3.04 -4.69 24.52
N ALA A 159 3.54 -5.84 24.99
CA ALA A 159 3.62 -7.04 24.19
C ALA A 159 2.23 -7.54 23.74
N ALA A 160 1.24 -7.52 24.63
CA ALA A 160 -0.13 -7.92 24.33
C ALA A 160 -0.79 -6.95 23.33
N ALA A 161 -0.69 -5.65 23.59
CA ALA A 161 -1.25 -4.62 22.71
C ALA A 161 -0.61 -4.69 21.31
N ARG A 162 0.71 -4.83 21.25
CA ARG A 162 1.49 -5.01 20.01
C ARG A 162 1.06 -6.24 19.23
N SER A 163 0.93 -7.40 19.88
CA SER A 163 0.50 -8.63 19.20
C SER A 163 -0.88 -8.50 18.59
N ARG A 164 -1.78 -7.73 19.21
CA ARG A 164 -3.15 -7.48 18.71
C ARG A 164 -3.17 -6.44 17.58
N LEU A 165 -2.29 -5.44 17.64
CA LEU A 165 -2.18 -4.40 16.63
C LEU A 165 -1.36 -4.81 15.41
N ALA A 166 -0.63 -5.93 15.48
CA ALA A 166 0.25 -6.41 14.43
C ALA A 166 -0.40 -6.36 13.04
N ALA A 167 0.31 -5.72 12.11
CA ALA A 167 -0.05 -5.58 10.71
C ALA A 167 1.23 -5.30 9.92
N CYS A 168 1.26 -5.64 8.63
CA CYS A 168 2.40 -5.33 7.77
C CYS A 168 2.53 -3.83 7.52
N GLU A 169 1.39 -3.13 7.45
CA GLU A 169 1.28 -1.70 7.23
C GLU A 169 0.45 -1.08 8.37
N GLN A 170 1.00 -0.05 9.03
CA GLN A 170 0.36 0.63 10.15
C GLN A 170 0.34 2.14 9.93
N HIS A 171 -0.79 2.78 10.21
CA HIS A 171 -0.96 4.22 10.12
C HIS A 171 -1.49 4.75 11.45
N PHE A 172 -0.74 5.63 12.10
CA PHE A 172 -1.16 6.32 13.31
C PHE A 172 -1.49 7.76 12.95
N LEU A 173 -2.77 8.08 13.09
CA LEU A 173 -3.39 9.33 12.65
C LEU A 173 -4.09 10.01 13.84
N GLY A 174 -4.25 11.32 13.77
CA GLY A 174 -5.04 12.08 14.74
C GLY A 174 -4.63 11.80 16.19
N LEU A 175 -5.57 11.28 17.00
CA LEU A 175 -5.34 11.03 18.43
C LEU A 175 -4.29 9.96 18.71
N ALA A 176 -4.05 9.03 17.77
CA ALA A 176 -3.07 7.98 17.97
C ALA A 176 -1.65 8.53 18.16
N CYS A 177 -1.34 9.68 17.54
CA CYS A 177 -0.05 10.35 17.68
C CYS A 177 -0.09 11.59 18.60
N ARG A 178 -1.26 12.24 18.75
CA ARG A 178 -1.38 13.50 19.50
C ARG A 178 -0.97 13.35 20.96
N ASP A 179 -1.38 12.26 21.60
CA ASP A 179 -1.13 12.03 23.02
C ASP A 179 0.23 11.32 23.25
N GLY A 180 1.06 11.26 22.20
CA GLY A 180 2.23 10.40 22.12
C GLY A 180 1.86 8.95 21.82
N PHE A 181 2.73 8.25 21.10
CA PHE A 181 2.65 6.80 20.95
C PHE A 181 3.95 6.17 21.45
N HIS A 182 3.85 4.99 22.06
CA HIS A 182 5.02 4.25 22.47
C HIS A 182 5.47 3.34 21.30
N PRO A 183 6.70 3.47 20.77
CA PRO A 183 7.16 2.66 19.64
C PRO A 183 7.07 1.15 19.87
N ALA A 184 7.16 0.69 21.13
CA ALA A 184 6.99 -0.74 21.47
C ALA A 184 5.60 -1.31 21.16
N LEU A 185 4.57 -0.48 20.89
CA LEU A 185 3.24 -0.91 20.44
C LEU A 185 3.21 -1.30 18.96
N ILE A 186 4.23 -0.90 18.20
CA ILE A 186 4.40 -1.26 16.78
C ILE A 186 4.93 -2.70 16.72
N ALA A 187 4.38 -3.51 15.82
CA ALA A 187 4.88 -4.85 15.64
C ALA A 187 6.25 -4.83 14.94
N PRO A 188 7.23 -5.64 15.39
CA PRO A 188 8.54 -5.77 14.75
C PRO A 188 8.48 -6.16 13.27
N SER A 189 7.39 -6.82 12.86
CA SER A 189 7.12 -7.23 11.48
C SER A 189 6.53 -6.11 10.60
N THR A 190 6.26 -4.93 11.15
CA THR A 190 5.72 -3.80 10.39
C THR A 190 6.77 -3.34 9.37
N THR A 191 6.40 -3.36 8.10
CA THR A 191 7.27 -2.97 6.98
C THR A 191 6.99 -1.56 6.48
N HIS A 192 5.75 -1.09 6.68
CA HIS A 192 5.27 0.23 6.24
C HIS A 192 4.63 0.94 7.43
N LEU A 193 5.12 2.13 7.76
CA LEU A 193 4.62 2.92 8.88
C LEU A 193 4.31 4.35 8.43
N GLN A 194 3.12 4.85 8.75
CA GLN A 194 2.75 6.25 8.59
C GLN A 194 2.44 6.88 9.95
N LEU A 195 3.10 7.99 10.26
CA LEU A 195 2.96 8.72 11.51
C LEU A 195 2.52 10.15 11.22
N GLN A 196 1.40 10.58 11.78
CA GLN A 196 1.04 12.00 11.82
C GLN A 196 1.68 12.65 13.04
N LEU A 197 2.85 13.28 12.87
CA LEU A 197 3.60 13.85 13.98
C LEU A 197 3.21 15.30 14.26
N VAL A 198 3.18 15.62 15.55
CA VAL A 198 3.24 16.99 16.07
C VAL A 198 4.70 17.26 16.46
N PRO A 199 5.25 18.47 16.27
CA PRO A 199 6.67 18.74 16.55
C PRO A 199 7.19 18.24 17.90
N GLN A 200 6.40 18.36 18.96
CA GLN A 200 6.80 17.92 20.31
C GLN A 200 7.01 16.41 20.39
N SER A 201 6.43 15.64 19.48
CA SER A 201 6.48 14.18 19.42
C SER A 201 7.59 13.66 18.49
N ALA A 202 8.44 14.53 17.94
CA ALA A 202 9.55 14.13 17.06
C ALA A 202 10.52 13.16 17.75
N HIS A 203 10.73 13.32 19.07
CA HIS A 203 11.57 12.44 19.87
C HIS A 203 11.08 10.98 19.89
N LEU A 204 9.83 10.69 19.53
CA LEU A 204 9.32 9.32 19.44
C LEU A 204 9.89 8.53 18.26
N LEU A 205 10.55 9.22 17.32
CA LEU A 205 11.32 8.58 16.25
C LEU A 205 12.62 7.95 16.79
N THR A 206 13.06 8.36 17.99
CA THR A 206 14.20 7.76 18.68
C THR A 206 13.97 6.26 18.91
N GLY A 207 14.92 5.42 18.50
CA GLY A 207 14.86 3.99 18.80
C GLY A 207 13.79 3.23 18.02
N LEU A 208 13.20 3.84 16.99
CA LEU A 208 12.29 3.15 16.08
C LEU A 208 12.97 1.93 15.43
N SER A 209 14.29 2.00 15.21
CA SER A 209 15.17 0.94 14.70
C SER A 209 15.16 -0.30 15.57
N THR A 210 15.20 -0.10 16.89
CA THR A 210 15.14 -1.17 17.88
C THR A 210 13.78 -1.86 17.93
N HIS A 211 12.69 -1.09 17.76
CA HIS A 211 11.33 -1.63 17.90
C HIS A 211 10.75 -2.19 16.60
N VAL A 212 11.18 -1.67 15.45
CA VAL A 212 10.60 -1.97 14.13
C VAL A 212 11.73 -2.29 13.13
N PRO A 213 12.49 -3.38 13.36
CA PRO A 213 13.66 -3.70 12.54
C PRO A 213 13.31 -4.06 11.09
N ALA A 214 12.08 -4.50 10.80
CA ALA A 214 11.63 -4.83 9.45
C ALA A 214 11.16 -3.60 8.64
N LEU A 215 11.29 -2.38 9.17
CA LEU A 215 10.77 -1.18 8.54
C LEU A 215 11.50 -0.90 7.22
N THR A 216 10.73 -0.85 6.13
CA THR A 216 11.21 -0.53 4.77
C THR A 216 10.69 0.82 4.28
N HIS A 217 9.53 1.24 4.77
CA HIS A 217 8.86 2.46 4.33
C HIS A 217 8.34 3.24 5.54
N LEU A 218 8.77 4.50 5.67
CA LEU A 218 8.30 5.41 6.69
C LEU A 218 7.69 6.65 6.05
N ALA A 219 6.50 7.03 6.48
CA ALA A 219 5.86 8.29 6.14
C ALA A 219 5.66 9.13 7.40
N VAL A 220 6.12 10.37 7.39
CA VAL A 220 5.91 11.35 8.45
C VAL A 220 5.05 12.48 7.91
N SER A 221 3.82 12.60 8.39
CA SER A 221 2.91 13.66 8.03
C SER A 221 2.97 14.78 9.06
N LEU A 222 3.37 15.98 8.63
CA LEU A 222 3.42 17.18 9.45
C LEU A 222 2.08 17.90 9.39
N SER A 223 1.54 18.26 10.56
CA SER A 223 0.32 19.06 10.65
C SER A 223 0.53 20.45 10.02
N ALA A 224 -0.53 21.03 9.46
CA ALA A 224 -0.54 22.43 9.02
C ALA A 224 -0.26 23.42 10.17
N SER A 225 -0.49 23.00 11.42
CA SER A 225 -0.14 23.81 12.60
C SER A 225 1.37 23.80 12.92
N THR A 226 2.21 23.10 12.14
CA THR A 226 3.64 22.96 12.40
C THR A 226 4.40 24.20 11.93
N PRO A 227 4.97 25.02 12.83
CA PRO A 227 5.72 26.18 12.43
C PRO A 227 7.09 25.77 11.83
N PRO A 228 7.60 26.44 10.79
CA PRO A 228 8.89 26.13 10.18
C PRO A 228 10.07 26.14 11.17
N SER A 229 9.98 26.92 12.24
CA SER A 229 10.98 26.99 13.31
C SER A 229 11.18 25.68 14.08
N THR A 230 10.30 24.69 13.91
CA THR A 230 10.44 23.36 14.54
C THR A 230 11.22 22.35 13.69
N LEU A 231 11.46 22.64 12.40
CA LEU A 231 12.26 21.78 11.55
C LEU A 231 13.65 21.46 12.13
N PRO A 232 14.41 22.41 12.70
CA PRO A 232 15.72 22.10 13.28
C PRO A 232 15.68 21.03 14.38
N GLN A 233 14.54 20.81 15.03
CA GLN A 233 14.35 19.73 16.02
C GLN A 233 13.96 18.41 15.36
N LEU A 234 13.19 18.44 14.27
CA LEU A 234 12.74 17.23 13.56
C LEU A 234 13.81 16.65 12.62
N LEU A 235 14.58 17.50 11.94
CA LEU A 235 15.56 17.06 10.93
C LEU A 235 16.64 16.13 11.51
N PRO A 236 17.23 16.38 12.70
CA PRO A 236 18.18 15.46 13.32
C PRO A 236 17.58 14.08 13.59
N GLU A 237 16.30 14.03 13.98
CA GLU A 237 15.54 12.81 14.24
C GLU A 237 15.32 12.00 12.97
N LEU A 238 14.86 12.64 11.89
CA LEU A 238 14.71 12.01 10.59
C LEU A 238 16.04 11.50 10.03
N ALA A 239 17.10 12.31 10.14
CA ALA A 239 18.45 11.92 9.72
C ALA A 239 18.97 10.74 10.54
N ARG A 240 18.62 10.65 11.82
CA ARG A 240 18.97 9.51 12.66
C ARG A 240 18.24 8.24 12.26
N VAL A 241 16.93 8.32 11.99
CA VAL A 241 16.15 7.18 11.48
C VAL A 241 16.77 6.65 10.18
N LEU A 242 17.17 7.51 9.26
CA LEU A 242 17.87 7.11 8.02
C LEU A 242 19.17 6.36 8.29
N ARG A 243 19.97 6.80 9.27
CA ARG A 243 21.24 6.17 9.63
C ARG A 243 21.06 4.83 10.35
N GLU A 244 20.09 4.76 11.26
CA GLU A 244 19.87 3.57 12.09
C GLU A 244 19.08 2.47 11.39
N HIS A 245 18.26 2.80 10.39
CA HIS A 245 17.52 1.80 9.61
C HIS A 245 18.21 1.54 8.26
N GLU A 246 19.03 0.49 8.21
CA GLU A 246 19.65 0.01 6.98
C GLU A 246 18.62 -0.55 5.99
N THR A 247 17.51 -1.10 6.49
CA THR A 247 16.43 -1.67 5.67
C THR A 247 15.49 -0.63 5.07
N LEU A 248 15.56 0.62 5.55
CA LEU A 248 14.66 1.67 5.09
C LEU A 248 14.99 2.01 3.63
N GLN A 249 13.99 1.90 2.77
CA GLN A 249 14.08 2.18 1.33
C GLN A 249 13.48 3.55 0.99
N VAL A 250 12.45 3.96 1.73
CA VAL A 250 11.75 5.24 1.51
C VAL A 250 11.46 5.91 2.85
N LEU A 251 11.85 7.18 2.96
CA LEU A 251 11.39 8.11 3.99
C LEU A 251 10.60 9.24 3.32
N MET A 252 9.28 9.20 3.45
CA MET A 252 8.42 10.24 2.90
C MET A 252 8.04 11.26 3.98
N VAL A 253 8.22 12.55 3.70
CA VAL A 253 7.79 13.65 4.56
C VAL A 253 6.64 14.38 3.86
N GLN A 254 5.45 14.31 4.46
CA GLN A 254 4.24 14.93 3.94
C GLN A 254 3.94 16.22 4.69
N VAL A 255 3.77 17.34 3.98
CA VAL A 255 3.41 18.63 4.59
C VAL A 255 1.93 18.92 4.38
N ALA A 256 1.13 18.97 5.46
CA ALA A 256 -0.30 19.25 5.35
C ALA A 256 -0.61 20.75 5.19
N GLY A 257 -1.66 21.04 4.43
CA GLY A 257 -2.22 22.39 4.27
C GLY A 257 -1.74 23.14 3.02
N PHE A 258 -2.54 24.11 2.60
CA PHE A 258 -2.17 25.09 1.58
C PHE A 258 -1.39 26.23 2.25
N GLY A 259 -0.26 26.66 1.66
CA GLY A 259 0.49 27.84 2.12
C GLY A 259 1.74 27.59 2.96
N HIS A 260 2.12 26.33 3.19
CA HIS A 260 3.39 25.99 3.86
C HIS A 260 4.58 25.92 2.89
N VAL A 261 4.63 26.81 1.90
CA VAL A 261 5.70 26.88 0.90
C VAL A 261 7.07 26.94 1.60
N LYS A 262 7.22 27.79 2.61
CA LYS A 262 8.44 27.88 3.42
C LYS A 262 8.87 26.58 4.10
N LEU A 263 7.91 25.77 4.55
CA LEU A 263 8.20 24.49 5.21
C LEU A 263 8.65 23.45 4.18
N THR A 264 7.98 23.41 3.04
CA THR A 264 8.35 22.57 1.90
C THR A 264 9.73 22.98 1.37
N ASP A 265 9.98 24.26 1.13
CA ASP A 265 11.25 24.80 0.67
C ASP A 265 12.39 24.42 1.62
N ALA A 266 12.18 24.55 2.94
CA ALA A 266 13.19 24.18 3.93
C ALA A 266 13.45 22.67 3.99
N LEU A 267 12.43 21.83 3.75
CA LEU A 267 12.59 20.38 3.63
C LEU A 267 13.30 19.99 2.33
N GLU A 268 13.01 20.69 1.23
CA GLU A 268 13.68 20.51 -0.05
C GLU A 268 15.14 20.98 0.00
N GLU A 269 15.42 22.08 0.71
CA GLU A 269 16.78 22.56 0.98
C GLU A 269 17.56 21.56 1.84
N TRP A 270 16.95 21.04 2.91
CA TRP A 270 17.54 19.97 3.71
C TRP A 270 17.84 18.73 2.85
N GLN A 271 16.89 18.35 1.99
CA GLN A 271 17.09 17.26 1.04
C GLN A 271 18.23 17.58 0.07
N ALA A 272 18.37 18.80 -0.44
CA ALA A 272 19.42 19.19 -1.38
C ALA A 272 20.81 19.36 -0.73
N GLY A 273 20.90 19.30 0.61
CA GLY A 273 22.13 19.48 1.36
C GLY A 273 23.20 18.40 1.13
N PRO A 274 24.41 18.58 1.67
CA PRO A 274 25.55 17.66 1.47
C PRO A 274 25.31 16.25 2.04
N ALA A 275 24.33 16.09 2.93
CA ALA A 275 23.87 14.81 3.47
C ALA A 275 22.66 14.25 2.71
N GLN A 276 22.55 14.51 1.40
CA GLN A 276 21.42 14.11 0.56
C GLN A 276 21.29 12.59 0.49
N ASP A 277 20.32 12.06 1.23
CA ASP A 277 19.88 10.68 1.15
C ASP A 277 18.80 10.53 0.06
N ASP A 278 19.04 9.69 -0.94
CA ASP A 278 18.12 9.46 -2.05
C ASP A 278 16.77 8.89 -1.63
N ARG A 279 16.71 8.27 -0.45
CA ARG A 279 15.51 7.64 0.10
C ARG A 279 14.46 8.65 0.56
N VAL A 280 14.84 9.92 0.73
CA VAL A 280 13.94 10.96 1.24
C VAL A 280 13.02 11.47 0.14
N VAL A 281 11.71 11.53 0.37
CA VAL A 281 10.74 12.12 -0.56
C VAL A 281 9.90 13.15 0.17
N VAL A 282 10.03 14.42 -0.21
CA VAL A 282 9.16 15.49 0.28
C VAL A 282 7.96 15.61 -0.65
N CYS A 283 6.75 15.63 -0.11
CA CYS A 283 5.55 15.87 -0.91
C CYS A 283 4.46 16.60 -0.13
N ALA A 284 3.53 17.23 -0.84
CA ALA A 284 2.32 17.77 -0.23
C ALA A 284 1.49 16.62 0.38
N ALA A 285 1.00 16.82 1.61
CA ALA A 285 0.05 15.89 2.20
C ALA A 285 -1.31 16.02 1.48
N PRO A 286 -2.09 14.92 1.39
CA PRO A 286 -3.44 15.00 0.89
C PRO A 286 -4.32 15.88 1.80
N ILE A 287 -5.43 16.38 1.26
CA ILE A 287 -6.45 17.12 2.03
C ILE A 287 -6.96 16.28 3.22
N SER A 288 -7.00 14.96 3.07
CA SER A 288 -7.40 14.03 4.11
C SER A 288 -6.54 12.77 4.08
N LEU A 289 -5.77 12.54 5.14
CA LEU A 289 -4.99 11.30 5.32
C LEU A 289 -5.89 10.07 5.40
N VAL A 290 -7.10 10.23 5.96
CA VAL A 290 -8.13 9.19 5.99
C VAL A 290 -8.56 8.81 4.58
N ARG A 291 -8.80 9.80 3.72
CA ARG A 291 -9.17 9.55 2.33
C ARG A 291 -8.01 8.92 1.56
N GLN A 292 -6.78 9.41 1.76
CA GLN A 292 -5.59 8.81 1.17
C GLN A 292 -5.45 7.33 1.57
N TRP A 293 -5.67 6.99 2.83
CA TRP A 293 -5.67 5.60 3.28
C TRP A 293 -6.73 4.74 2.59
N GLY A 294 -7.95 5.29 2.43
CA GLY A 294 -9.03 4.63 1.69
C GLY A 294 -8.67 4.39 0.23
N GLU A 295 -8.02 5.36 -0.41
CA GLU A 295 -7.59 5.28 -1.81
C GLU A 295 -6.40 4.33 -2.00
N THR A 296 -5.49 4.20 -1.01
CA THR A 296 -4.35 3.27 -1.09
C THR A 296 -4.73 1.83 -0.79
N SER A 297 -5.75 1.62 0.05
CA SER A 297 -6.25 0.30 0.41
C SER A 297 -7.23 -0.28 -0.63
N ALA A 298 -7.77 0.55 -1.53
CA ALA A 298 -8.72 0.12 -2.55
C ALA A 298 -8.02 -0.55 -3.75
N PHE A 299 -7.91 -1.90 -3.74
CA PHE A 299 -7.53 -2.83 -4.82
C PHE A 299 -6.25 -2.57 -5.64
N LYS A 300 -5.67 -1.37 -5.59
CA LYS A 300 -4.43 -0.97 -6.22
C LYS A 300 -3.35 -1.01 -5.15
N ILE A 301 -2.81 -2.19 -4.95
CA ILE A 301 -1.69 -2.48 -4.04
C ILE A 301 -0.66 -1.33 -4.14
N GLY A 302 -0.34 -0.67 -3.02
CA GLY A 302 0.82 0.22 -2.90
C GLY A 302 0.71 1.65 -3.45
N GLY A 303 -0.48 2.22 -3.69
CA GLY A 303 -0.61 3.52 -4.37
C GLY A 303 0.22 4.70 -3.81
N LEU A 304 0.41 4.81 -2.49
CA LEU A 304 1.23 5.84 -1.86
C LEU A 304 2.73 5.50 -1.96
N TRP A 305 3.08 4.29 -1.50
CA TRP A 305 4.44 3.81 -1.44
C TRP A 305 5.08 3.67 -2.82
N ARG A 306 4.38 3.10 -3.81
CA ARG A 306 4.87 2.99 -5.21
C ARG A 306 5.20 4.33 -5.83
N ARG A 307 4.45 5.40 -5.51
CA ARG A 307 4.77 6.73 -6.03
C ARG A 307 6.07 7.24 -5.44
N ALA A 308 6.27 7.08 -4.13
CA ALA A 308 7.51 7.47 -3.48
C ALA A 308 8.70 6.60 -3.93
N GLU A 309 8.54 5.28 -4.01
CA GLU A 309 9.52 4.34 -4.59
C GLU A 309 9.91 4.74 -6.02
N GLY A 310 8.94 5.17 -6.84
CA GLY A 310 9.19 5.65 -8.20
C GLY A 310 10.14 6.85 -8.22
N VAL A 311 9.93 7.83 -7.33
CA VAL A 311 10.78 9.02 -7.18
C VAL A 311 12.18 8.64 -6.70
N VAL A 312 12.28 7.77 -5.68
CA VAL A 312 13.58 7.29 -5.17
C VAL A 312 14.36 6.55 -6.25
N ARG A 313 13.71 5.63 -6.96
CA ARG A 313 14.33 4.85 -8.04
C ARG A 313 14.81 5.75 -9.19
N GLU A 314 14.02 6.74 -9.59
CA GLU A 314 14.43 7.70 -10.63
C GLU A 314 15.70 8.47 -10.23
N ARG A 315 15.78 8.92 -8.97
CA ARG A 315 16.97 9.62 -8.44
C ARG A 315 18.19 8.71 -8.40
N GLN A 316 18.04 7.48 -7.90
CA GLN A 316 19.12 6.49 -7.88
C GLN A 316 19.63 6.17 -9.29
N GLU A 317 18.72 5.99 -10.25
CA GLU A 317 19.08 5.77 -11.66
C GLU A 317 19.81 6.98 -12.24
N LYS A 318 19.36 8.21 -11.95
CA LYS A 318 20.02 9.45 -12.39
C LYS A 318 21.45 9.54 -11.84
N ARG A 319 21.65 9.34 -10.53
CA ARG A 319 22.99 9.38 -9.93
C ARG A 319 23.92 8.31 -10.49
N ARG A 320 23.40 7.10 -10.72
CA ARG A 320 24.18 6.03 -11.36
C ARG A 320 24.64 6.44 -12.75
N ARG A 321 23.78 7.05 -13.57
CA ARG A 321 24.14 7.56 -14.90
C ARG A 321 25.21 8.66 -14.82
N GLU A 322 25.06 9.61 -13.89
CA GLU A 322 26.04 10.68 -13.69
C GLU A 322 27.40 10.15 -13.21
N ALA A 323 27.40 9.14 -12.33
CA ALA A 323 28.61 8.47 -11.89
C ALA A 323 29.31 7.72 -13.04
N ASP A 324 28.56 6.97 -13.84
CA ASP A 324 29.07 6.27 -15.03
C ASP A 324 29.64 7.27 -16.06
N GLU A 325 29.00 8.43 -16.25
CA GLU A 325 29.50 9.50 -17.12
C GLU A 325 30.77 10.15 -16.57
N ARG A 326 30.83 10.40 -15.27
CA ARG A 326 32.03 10.93 -14.61
C ARG A 326 33.19 9.95 -14.72
N GLU A 327 32.94 8.66 -14.53
CA GLU A 327 33.96 7.62 -14.70
C GLU A 327 34.48 7.56 -16.16
N LYS A 328 33.58 7.66 -17.15
CA LYS A 328 33.96 7.73 -18.57
C LYS A 328 34.82 8.96 -18.91
N ARG A 329 34.60 10.09 -18.23
CA ARG A 329 35.42 11.30 -18.41
C ARG A 329 36.80 11.18 -17.76
N VAL A 330 36.88 10.51 -16.60
CA VAL A 330 38.13 10.36 -15.84
C VAL A 330 39.02 9.30 -16.43
N ARG A 331 38.48 8.19 -16.95
CA ARG A 331 39.28 7.16 -17.63
C ARG A 331 39.83 7.77 -18.92
N PRO A 332 41.14 8.08 -19.01
CA PRO A 332 41.70 8.58 -20.26
C PRO A 332 41.38 7.53 -21.31
N THR A 333 40.78 7.96 -22.42
CA THR A 333 40.59 7.08 -23.57
C THR A 333 41.99 6.74 -24.05
N VAL A 334 42.56 5.65 -23.54
CA VAL A 334 43.78 5.07 -24.05
C VAL A 334 43.43 4.60 -25.45
N ARG A 335 43.56 5.52 -26.41
CA ARG A 335 43.56 5.18 -27.82
C ARG A 335 44.79 4.32 -28.00
N PHE A 336 44.59 3.01 -27.96
CA PHE A 336 45.55 2.09 -28.54
C PHE A 336 45.65 2.46 -30.00
N THR A 337 46.63 3.30 -30.33
CA THR A 337 47.11 3.39 -31.70
C THR A 337 47.53 1.98 -32.05
N ALA A 338 46.81 1.36 -32.98
CA ALA A 338 47.20 0.08 -33.52
C ALA A 338 48.60 0.29 -34.12
N ILE A 339 49.63 -0.16 -33.40
CA ILE A 339 50.97 -0.26 -33.97
C ILE A 339 50.79 -1.20 -35.15
N ALA A 340 50.98 -0.66 -36.35
CA ALA A 340 50.93 -1.44 -37.58
C ALA A 340 51.87 -2.64 -37.38
N ARG A 341 51.29 -3.84 -37.29
CA ARG A 341 52.08 -5.06 -37.24
C ARG A 341 52.96 -5.05 -38.49
N PRO A 342 54.30 -5.16 -38.36
CA PRO A 342 55.14 -5.32 -39.53
C PRO A 342 54.63 -6.53 -40.32
N GLU A 343 54.49 -6.36 -41.63
CA GLU A 343 54.04 -7.40 -42.55
C GLU A 343 55.01 -8.60 -42.50
N LEU A 344 54.77 -9.53 -41.59
CA LEU A 344 55.32 -10.86 -41.67
C LEU A 344 54.55 -11.60 -42.76
N GLY A 345 55.14 -11.56 -43.96
CA GLY A 345 55.00 -12.51 -45.07
C GLY A 345 53.70 -13.29 -45.14
N ARG A 346 52.83 -12.89 -46.07
CA ARG A 346 51.76 -13.72 -46.65
C ARG A 346 52.28 -15.12 -47.03
N ARG A 347 52.09 -16.12 -46.16
CA ARG A 347 51.93 -17.50 -46.61
C ARG A 347 50.45 -17.70 -46.96
N LYS A 348 50.20 -17.92 -48.24
CA LYS A 348 48.92 -18.40 -48.78
C LYS A 348 48.62 -19.77 -48.14
N ALA A 349 47.74 -19.81 -47.16
CA ALA A 349 47.11 -21.05 -46.72
C ALA A 349 45.63 -20.96 -47.07
N SER A 350 45.27 -21.81 -48.01
CA SER A 350 43.96 -22.05 -48.57
C SER A 350 43.00 -22.64 -47.54
N SER A 351 41.70 -22.35 -47.71
CA SER A 351 40.57 -23.14 -47.19
C SER A 351 40.35 -23.06 -45.67
N SER A 352 39.14 -22.99 -45.11
CA SER A 352 37.87 -23.52 -45.57
C SER A 352 36.69 -22.67 -45.06
N ARG A 353 35.76 -22.44 -45.98
CA ARG A 353 34.38 -21.99 -45.77
C ARG A 353 33.70 -22.85 -44.69
N VAL A 354 33.24 -22.24 -43.60
CA VAL A 354 32.14 -22.79 -42.78
C VAL A 354 31.05 -21.73 -42.67
N ARG A 355 30.02 -21.93 -43.49
CA ARG A 355 28.73 -21.24 -43.48
C ARG A 355 28.04 -21.53 -42.14
N ARG A 356 27.88 -20.53 -41.28
CA ARG A 356 26.84 -20.55 -40.23
C ARG A 356 25.77 -19.52 -40.57
N LEU A 357 24.62 -20.03 -40.96
CA LEU A 357 23.35 -19.33 -41.09
C LEU A 357 23.02 -18.66 -39.75
N ARG A 358 22.92 -17.33 -39.76
CA ARG A 358 22.22 -16.58 -38.70
C ARG A 358 20.93 -16.01 -39.28
N SER A 359 19.84 -16.57 -38.77
CA SER A 359 18.46 -16.13 -38.91
C SER A 359 18.31 -14.67 -38.49
N ARG A 360 17.83 -13.85 -39.43
CA ARG A 360 17.36 -12.48 -39.20
C ARG A 360 15.98 -12.52 -38.54
N SER A 361 15.90 -12.23 -37.24
CA SER A 361 14.66 -11.82 -36.59
C SER A 361 14.54 -10.30 -36.68
N ARG A 362 13.68 -9.83 -37.59
CA ARG A 362 13.22 -8.45 -37.68
C ARG A 362 12.30 -8.17 -36.48
N SER A 363 12.66 -7.23 -35.62
CA SER A 363 11.72 -6.59 -34.70
C SER A 363 11.52 -5.14 -35.12
N ARG A 364 10.26 -4.87 -35.48
CA ARG A 364 9.63 -3.59 -35.84
C ARG A 364 10.09 -2.42 -34.97
N THR A 365 10.52 -1.36 -35.65
CA THR A 365 10.45 0.03 -35.19
C THR A 365 8.97 0.45 -35.15
N GLY A 366 8.44 0.73 -33.96
CA GLY A 366 7.17 1.41 -33.79
C GLY A 366 7.42 2.92 -33.69
N GLU A 367 7.01 3.65 -34.72
CA GLU A 367 6.84 5.10 -34.68
C GLU A 367 5.85 5.47 -33.57
N ARG A 368 6.27 6.33 -32.65
CA ARG A 368 5.35 7.05 -31.76
C ARG A 368 5.13 8.44 -32.35
N VAL A 369 3.90 8.62 -32.86
CA VAL A 369 3.32 9.92 -33.19
C VAL A 369 3.06 10.67 -31.89
N SER A 370 3.69 11.83 -31.74
CA SER A 370 3.44 12.79 -30.66
C SER A 370 2.21 13.63 -31.00
N ALA A 371 1.14 13.49 -30.23
CA ALA A 371 0.00 14.41 -30.26
C ALA A 371 0.23 15.54 -29.24
N GLN A 372 0.35 16.77 -29.72
CA GLN A 372 0.26 17.98 -28.90
C GLN A 372 -1.21 18.26 -28.58
N VAL A 373 -1.53 18.40 -27.29
CA VAL A 373 -2.79 18.96 -26.81
C VAL A 373 -2.52 20.39 -26.36
N GLN A 374 -3.07 21.36 -27.07
CA GLN A 374 -3.12 22.76 -26.63
C GLN A 374 -4.22 22.93 -25.58
N VAL A 375 -3.87 23.57 -24.47
CA VAL A 375 -4.81 24.03 -23.44
C VAL A 375 -5.09 25.51 -23.70
N LEU A 376 -6.36 25.87 -23.90
CA LEU A 376 -6.84 27.25 -23.94
C LEU A 376 -7.02 27.78 -22.50
N PRO A 377 -6.73 29.06 -22.23
CA PRO A 377 -6.97 29.67 -20.94
C PRO A 377 -8.47 29.99 -20.74
N LEU A 378 -8.92 29.89 -19.48
CA LEU A 378 -10.15 30.53 -19.00
C LEU A 378 -9.88 32.00 -18.69
#